data_AF-A0A6A6CYG6-F1
#
_entry.id   AF-A0A6A6CYG6-F1
#
_cell.length_a   1.000
_cell.length_b   1.000
_cell.length_c   1.000
_cell.angle_alpha   90.00
_cell.angle_beta   90.00
_cell.angle_gamma   90.00
#
_symmetry.space_group_name_H-M   'P 1'
#
loop_
_entity.id
_entity.type
_entity.pdbx_description
1 polymer ?
#
loop_
_entity_poly.entity_id
_entity_poly.type
_entity_poly.pdbx_seq_one_letter_code
_entity_poly.pdbx_strand_id
1 'polypeptide(L)'
;MPGFPFAAEDNNVHLSKPGVDNGHFCTSEVRPRKKATASTSRTIALPKDRYKAPPNLAAGFTSLDISCERSIRANIIADSITTTKFRIGVETWGTSRLLEASAVWIEHKADAKDCVFGQFDTKTNPMSRLGSPTKGGTLKRTNTQPGELLPQKHAKPFFFPKPFSEPPEVVCWLNRLDLTSGPDYDYKIRAFADEINTESFLAHINTWDNGRMPGAALCWIAFPKGKKNVDSGRFSTKDVRKRTNPRPKTTSRIKFKKRFEKAPTVLAAITMMDAAGNADLRIKLNISNVDKDGFTWTFETWDDSTLYAASAHWIALGSTIQSRSQVVTPT
;
A
#
# COMPACT_ATOMS: atom_id res chain seq x y z
N MET A 1 -33.61 25.58 -16.95
CA MET A 1 -32.59 26.07 -15.99
C MET A 1 -31.31 25.30 -16.21
N PRO A 2 -30.24 25.88 -16.77
CA PRO A 2 -28.95 25.19 -16.83
C PRO A 2 -28.33 25.23 -15.42
N GLY A 3 -28.14 24.06 -14.82
CA GLY A 3 -27.51 23.91 -13.51
C GLY A 3 -26.02 24.25 -13.61
N PHE A 4 -25.58 25.22 -12.83
CA PHE A 4 -24.16 25.49 -12.61
C PHE A 4 -23.47 24.24 -12.03
N PRO A 5 -22.23 23.92 -12.46
CA PRO A 5 -21.46 22.90 -11.77
C PRO A 5 -21.06 23.45 -10.40
N PHE A 6 -21.48 22.78 -9.32
CA PHE A 6 -20.83 22.96 -8.03
C PHE A 6 -19.36 22.56 -8.21
N ALA A 7 -18.46 23.54 -8.30
CA ALA A 7 -17.05 23.30 -8.09
C ALA A 7 -16.92 22.67 -6.70
N ALA A 8 -16.40 21.45 -6.61
CA ALA A 8 -16.00 20.90 -5.33
C ALA A 8 -14.96 21.87 -4.77
N GLU A 9 -15.27 22.56 -3.66
CA GLU A 9 -14.25 23.30 -2.92
C GLU A 9 -13.10 22.32 -2.63
N ASP A 10 -11.91 22.63 -3.15
CA ASP A 10 -10.67 21.91 -2.87
C ASP A 10 -10.30 22.11 -1.38
N ASN A 11 -11.06 21.44 -0.51
CA ASN A 11 -10.82 21.38 0.92
C ASN A 11 -9.60 20.49 1.14
N ASN A 12 -8.42 21.09 1.01
CA ASN A 12 -7.13 20.49 1.30
C ASN A 12 -6.70 20.92 2.70
N VAL A 13 -6.31 19.96 3.54
CA VAL A 13 -5.84 20.23 4.91
C VAL A 13 -4.40 19.73 5.06
N HIS A 14 -3.51 20.61 5.50
CA HIS A 14 -2.09 20.31 5.66
C HIS A 14 -1.58 20.75 7.02
N LEU A 15 -0.91 19.85 7.74
CA LEU A 15 -0.17 20.17 8.96
C LEU A 15 1.32 20.33 8.64
N SER A 16 1.77 21.59 8.56
CA SER A 16 3.15 21.94 8.18
C SER A 16 4.19 21.72 9.27
N LYS A 17 3.78 21.71 10.55
CA LYS A 17 4.66 21.39 11.68
C LYS A 17 5.15 19.94 11.54
N PRO A 18 6.46 19.69 11.37
CA PRO A 18 6.97 18.33 11.17
C PRO A 18 6.63 17.42 12.35
N GLY A 19 6.05 16.26 12.06
CA GLY A 19 5.90 15.15 13.00
C GLY A 19 7.18 14.32 13.12
N VAL A 20 7.25 13.49 14.15
CA VAL A 20 8.30 12.47 14.25
C VAL A 20 8.04 11.38 13.22
N ASP A 21 9.11 10.90 12.57
CA ASP A 21 9.06 9.71 11.74
C ASP A 21 8.88 8.45 12.62
N ASN A 22 7.65 7.94 12.62
CA ASN A 22 7.25 6.69 13.27
C ASN A 22 6.77 5.63 12.26
N GLY A 23 6.96 5.87 10.96
CA GLY A 23 6.48 5.00 9.89
C GLY A 23 4.96 5.02 9.66
N HIS A 24 4.18 5.87 10.33
CA HIS A 24 2.71 5.87 10.27
C HIS A 24 2.10 7.27 10.11
N PHE A 25 1.01 7.34 9.34
CA PHE A 25 0.22 8.57 9.19
C PHE A 25 -1.26 8.23 9.13
N CYS A 26 -2.07 8.85 9.98
CA CYS A 26 -3.52 8.85 9.89
C CYS A 26 -4.03 10.27 9.59
N THR A 27 -4.95 10.37 8.62
CA THR A 27 -5.62 11.65 8.31
C THR A 27 -6.32 12.29 9.52
N SER A 28 -6.73 11.48 10.49
CA SER A 28 -7.35 11.95 11.74
C SER A 28 -6.40 12.66 12.70
N GLU A 29 -5.08 12.57 12.48
CA GLU A 29 -4.09 13.38 13.19
C GLU A 29 -4.10 14.86 12.77
N VAL A 30 -4.70 15.16 11.61
CA VAL A 30 -4.70 16.49 10.99
C VAL A 30 -6.09 17.11 10.97
N ARG A 31 -7.15 16.30 10.92
CA ARG A 31 -8.54 16.76 10.88
C ARG A 31 -9.49 15.73 11.51
N PRO A 32 -10.70 16.11 11.96
CA PRO A 32 -11.69 15.14 12.40
C PRO A 32 -12.18 14.22 11.26
N ARG A 33 -12.42 12.93 11.57
CA ARG A 33 -13.01 11.92 10.65
C ARG A 33 -14.32 12.37 9.99
N LYS A 34 -15.16 13.13 10.70
CA LYS A 34 -16.48 13.59 10.22
C LYS A 34 -16.41 14.59 9.04
N LYS A 35 -15.24 15.17 8.76
CA LYS A 35 -15.06 16.14 7.67
C LYS A 35 -14.41 15.46 6.46
N ALA A 36 -15.22 15.01 5.50
CA ALA A 36 -14.72 14.51 4.22
C ALA A 36 -13.83 15.58 3.56
N THR A 37 -12.65 15.19 3.08
CA THR A 37 -11.60 16.13 2.66
C THR A 37 -10.87 15.56 1.45
N ALA A 38 -10.65 16.40 0.43
CA ALA A 38 -10.05 15.98 -0.83
C ALA A 38 -8.59 15.56 -0.67
N SER A 39 -7.79 16.33 0.08
CA SER A 39 -6.41 15.99 0.41
C SER A 39 -6.11 16.27 1.87
N THR A 40 -5.52 15.31 2.58
CA THR A 40 -5.05 15.49 3.95
C THR A 40 -3.61 15.06 4.06
N SER A 41 -2.74 15.94 4.56
CA SER A 41 -1.31 15.68 4.57
C SER A 41 -0.61 16.31 5.77
N ARG A 42 0.60 15.84 6.06
CA ARG A 42 1.50 16.48 7.02
C ARG A 42 2.95 16.38 6.59
N THR A 43 3.78 17.23 7.17
CA THR A 43 5.24 17.09 7.09
C THR A 43 5.73 16.11 8.16
N ILE A 44 6.70 15.27 7.79
CA ILE A 44 7.42 14.34 8.68
C ILE A 44 8.89 14.74 8.70
N ALA A 45 9.49 14.85 9.89
CA ALA A 45 10.91 15.08 10.08
C ALA A 45 11.67 13.75 10.00
N LEU A 46 12.66 13.70 9.12
CA LEU A 46 13.60 12.59 9.05
C LEU A 46 14.69 12.75 10.11
N PRO A 47 15.25 11.66 10.64
CA PRO A 47 16.35 11.72 11.59
C PRO A 47 17.54 12.50 11.03
N LYS A 48 18.08 13.41 11.86
CA LYS A 48 19.23 14.24 11.51
C LYS A 48 20.43 13.37 11.09
N ASP A 49 21.15 13.81 10.07
CA ASP A 49 22.38 13.19 9.54
C ASP A 49 22.25 11.74 9.05
N ARG A 50 21.01 11.22 8.93
CA ARG A 50 20.76 9.84 8.47
C ARG A 50 20.83 9.67 6.96
N TYR A 51 20.56 10.72 6.20
CA TYR A 51 20.46 10.71 4.74
C TYR A 51 21.38 11.77 4.11
N LYS A 52 22.29 11.33 3.22
CA LYS A 52 23.17 12.22 2.45
C LYS A 52 22.49 12.80 1.20
N ALA A 53 21.48 12.11 0.70
CA ALA A 53 20.60 12.53 -0.38
C ALA A 53 19.15 12.13 -0.02
N PRO A 54 18.13 12.80 -0.59
CA PRO A 54 16.73 12.47 -0.31
C PRO A 54 16.46 10.96 -0.48
N PRO A 55 15.85 10.28 0.51
CA PRO A 55 15.47 8.88 0.35
C PRO A 55 14.34 8.71 -0.67
N ASN A 56 14.16 7.48 -1.14
CA ASN A 56 12.90 7.08 -1.77
C ASN A 56 11.96 6.49 -0.71
N LEU A 57 10.64 6.48 -0.95
CA LEU A 57 9.64 5.97 -0.03
C LEU A 57 8.76 4.95 -0.72
N ALA A 58 8.48 3.84 -0.05
CA ALA A 58 7.36 2.95 -0.37
C ALA A 58 6.31 3.10 0.74
N ALA A 59 5.07 3.36 0.36
CA ALA A 59 3.97 3.57 1.29
C ALA A 59 2.74 2.77 0.88
N GLY A 60 1.97 2.31 1.85
CA GLY A 60 0.78 1.48 1.63
C GLY A 60 -0.33 1.78 2.61
N PHE A 61 -1.57 1.48 2.21
CA PHE A 61 -2.74 1.70 3.06
C PHE A 61 -2.78 0.72 4.24
N THR A 62 -3.07 1.25 5.43
CA THR A 62 -3.40 0.45 6.63
C THR A 62 -4.86 0.61 7.03
N SER A 63 -5.51 1.73 6.70
CA SER A 63 -6.96 1.87 6.85
C SER A 63 -7.58 2.72 5.75
N LEU A 64 -8.83 2.44 5.45
CA LEU A 64 -9.67 3.19 4.53
C LEU A 64 -11.09 3.26 5.09
N ASP A 65 -11.64 4.46 5.10
CA ASP A 65 -13.04 4.78 5.36
C ASP A 65 -13.49 5.78 4.29
N ILE A 66 -14.18 5.27 3.27
CA ILE A 66 -14.56 6.03 2.07
C ILE A 66 -16.01 5.73 1.77
N SER A 67 -16.80 6.79 1.55
CA SER A 67 -18.22 6.62 1.34
C SER A 67 -18.58 5.92 0.04
N CYS A 68 -19.56 5.02 0.09
CA CYS A 68 -20.08 4.29 -1.07
C CYS A 68 -20.98 5.12 -1.99
N GLU A 69 -21.38 6.33 -1.58
CA GLU A 69 -22.25 7.21 -2.38
C GLU A 69 -21.67 7.51 -3.78
N ARG A 70 -20.35 7.42 -3.92
CA ARG A 70 -19.59 7.63 -5.15
C ARG A 70 -18.46 6.60 -5.24
N SER A 71 -17.74 6.56 -6.36
CA SER A 71 -16.59 5.66 -6.55
C SER A 71 -15.59 5.78 -5.40
N ILE A 72 -15.04 4.64 -4.98
CA ILE A 72 -14.04 4.57 -3.91
C ILE A 72 -12.69 4.95 -4.48
N ARG A 73 -12.18 6.13 -4.10
CA ARG A 73 -10.91 6.65 -4.59
C ARG A 73 -10.00 7.08 -3.45
N ALA A 74 -8.77 6.60 -3.49
CA ALA A 74 -7.72 7.07 -2.60
C ALA A 74 -6.36 6.94 -3.25
N ASN A 75 -5.46 7.88 -2.97
CA ASN A 75 -4.06 7.86 -3.39
C ASN A 75 -3.18 8.29 -2.22
N ILE A 76 -2.14 7.53 -1.92
CA ILE A 76 -1.09 7.96 -1.00
C ILE A 76 -0.11 8.81 -1.79
N ILE A 77 0.21 9.98 -1.25
CA ILE A 77 1.22 10.89 -1.80
C ILE A 77 2.38 11.00 -0.81
N ALA A 78 3.59 10.80 -1.32
CA ALA A 78 4.83 11.07 -0.62
C ALA A 78 5.69 11.94 -1.54
N ASP A 79 5.85 13.22 -1.19
CA ASP A 79 6.53 14.21 -2.01
C ASP A 79 7.35 15.18 -1.17
N SER A 80 7.93 16.20 -1.81
CA SER A 80 8.71 17.24 -1.12
C SER A 80 9.84 16.64 -0.26
N ILE A 81 10.42 15.52 -0.74
CA ILE A 81 11.40 14.74 0.00
C ILE A 81 12.74 15.43 -0.03
N THR A 82 13.30 15.67 1.15
CA THR A 82 14.63 16.21 1.39
C THR A 82 15.40 15.24 2.28
N THR A 83 16.63 15.59 2.66
CA THR A 83 17.41 14.80 3.63
C THR A 83 16.90 14.92 5.07
N THR A 84 16.05 15.91 5.36
CA THR A 84 15.59 16.23 6.73
C THR A 84 14.08 16.12 6.94
N LYS A 85 13.31 16.03 5.86
CA LYS A 85 11.84 15.92 5.92
C LYS A 85 11.23 15.46 4.60
N PHE A 86 9.97 15.06 4.66
CA PHE A 86 9.09 14.85 3.50
C PHE A 86 7.65 15.19 3.85
N ARG A 87 6.78 15.28 2.84
CA ARG A 87 5.32 15.36 3.02
C ARG A 87 4.71 14.00 2.73
N ILE A 88 3.85 13.53 3.63
CA ILE A 88 2.98 12.35 3.45
C ILE A 88 1.52 12.81 3.45
N GLY A 89 0.70 12.21 2.60
CA GLY A 89 -0.73 12.51 2.56
C GLY A 89 -1.55 11.38 1.97
N VAL A 90 -2.86 11.48 2.18
CA VAL A 90 -3.85 10.69 1.44
C VAL A 90 -4.83 11.67 0.80
N GLU A 91 -5.08 11.45 -0.49
CA GLU A 91 -6.00 12.26 -1.29
C GLU A 91 -7.05 11.39 -1.99
N THR A 92 -8.13 12.04 -2.41
CA THR A 92 -9.21 11.50 -3.22
C THR A 92 -9.53 12.48 -4.35
N TRP A 93 -10.33 12.07 -5.35
CA TRP A 93 -10.62 12.92 -6.50
C TRP A 93 -12.01 12.67 -7.11
N GLY A 94 -12.45 13.63 -7.92
CA GLY A 94 -13.80 13.68 -8.46
C GLY A 94 -14.81 13.89 -7.34
N THR A 95 -15.82 13.03 -7.27
CA THR A 95 -16.89 13.13 -6.24
C THR A 95 -16.72 12.14 -5.09
N SER A 96 -15.61 11.40 -5.04
CA SER A 96 -15.32 10.47 -3.94
C SER A 96 -15.20 11.21 -2.61
N ARG A 97 -15.68 10.57 -1.53
CA ARG A 97 -15.74 11.17 -0.19
C ARG A 97 -14.87 10.35 0.77
N LEU A 98 -13.63 10.79 0.96
CA LEU A 98 -12.68 10.20 1.90
C LEU A 98 -12.92 10.71 3.32
N LEU A 99 -13.36 9.83 4.23
CA LEU A 99 -13.65 10.15 5.63
C LEU A 99 -12.40 10.00 6.50
N GLU A 100 -11.72 8.85 6.40
CA GLU A 100 -10.44 8.60 7.09
C GLU A 100 -9.60 7.63 6.25
N ALA A 101 -8.29 7.83 6.24
CA ALA A 101 -7.35 6.81 5.80
C ALA A 101 -6.09 6.87 6.66
N SER A 102 -5.39 5.75 6.68
CA SER A 102 -4.07 5.63 7.28
C SER A 102 -3.09 4.97 6.32
N ALA A 103 -1.84 5.37 6.42
CA ALA A 103 -0.72 4.84 5.66
C ALA A 103 0.40 4.38 6.59
N VAL A 104 1.15 3.39 6.12
CA VAL A 104 2.48 3.04 6.62
C VAL A 104 3.50 3.33 5.52
N TRP A 105 4.75 3.62 5.88
CA TRP A 105 5.83 3.75 4.90
C TRP A 105 7.15 3.14 5.39
N ILE A 106 8.07 2.96 4.44
CA ILE A 106 9.46 2.61 4.66
C ILE A 106 10.36 3.46 3.76
N GLU A 107 11.45 3.98 4.33
CA GLU A 107 12.46 4.74 3.60
C GLU A 107 13.50 3.81 2.98
N HIS A 108 13.85 4.12 1.74
CA HIS A 108 14.99 3.56 1.03
C HIS A 108 16.08 4.63 0.91
N LYS A 109 17.24 4.39 1.53
CA LYS A 109 18.40 5.27 1.37
C LYS A 109 18.85 5.28 -0.10
N ALA A 110 19.23 6.45 -0.62
CA ALA A 110 19.67 6.59 -2.00
C ALA A 110 20.92 5.74 -2.33
N ASP A 111 21.76 5.44 -1.34
CA ASP A 111 22.98 4.63 -1.47
C ASP A 111 22.79 3.17 -1.04
N ALA A 112 21.57 2.74 -0.70
CA ALA A 112 21.29 1.34 -0.42
C ALA A 112 21.43 0.50 -1.70
N LYS A 113 22.26 -0.54 -1.64
CA LYS A 113 22.66 -1.35 -2.80
C LYS A 113 21.90 -2.67 -2.92
N ASP A 114 21.26 -3.10 -1.85
CA ASP A 114 20.67 -4.42 -1.74
C ASP A 114 19.15 -4.39 -1.64
N CYS A 115 18.51 -3.22 -1.74
CA CYS A 115 17.07 -3.13 -1.78
C CYS A 115 16.67 -2.37 -3.04
N VAL A 116 15.56 -2.75 -3.65
CA VAL A 116 15.05 -2.11 -4.85
C VAL A 116 13.57 -1.84 -4.64
N PHE A 117 13.17 -0.59 -4.89
CA PHE A 117 11.79 -0.14 -4.75
C PHE A 117 11.25 0.20 -6.12
N GLY A 118 9.95 0.01 -6.32
CA GLY A 118 9.28 0.48 -7.52
C GLY A 118 7.77 0.56 -7.38
N GLN A 119 7.13 0.96 -8.47
CA GLN A 119 5.70 1.29 -8.52
C GLN A 119 5.08 0.68 -9.79
N PHE A 120 3.90 0.10 -9.63
CA PHE A 120 3.04 -0.30 -10.74
C PHE A 120 1.71 0.44 -10.62
N ASP A 121 1.37 1.25 -11.63
CA ASP A 121 0.09 1.96 -11.74
C ASP A 121 -0.59 1.53 -13.05
N THR A 122 -1.81 1.02 -12.95
CA THR A 122 -2.58 0.51 -14.12
C THR A 122 -2.98 1.59 -15.12
N LYS A 123 -2.89 2.88 -14.75
CA LYS A 123 -3.14 4.04 -15.62
C LYS A 123 -1.87 4.64 -16.21
N THR A 124 -0.68 4.24 -15.75
CA THR A 124 0.57 4.68 -16.38
C THR A 124 0.80 3.91 -17.68
N ASN A 125 0.75 4.62 -18.80
CA ASN A 125 0.97 4.01 -20.12
C ASN A 125 2.44 3.50 -20.22
N PRO A 126 2.72 2.27 -20.68
CA PRO A 126 4.07 1.70 -20.69
C PRO A 126 5.12 2.45 -21.54
N MET A 127 4.71 3.39 -22.40
CA MET A 127 5.58 4.00 -23.41
C MET A 127 6.24 5.35 -23.05
N SER A 128 6.15 5.86 -21.81
CA SER A 128 6.66 7.22 -21.51
C SER A 128 8.07 7.31 -20.90
N ARG A 129 8.88 6.23 -20.86
CA ARG A 129 10.23 6.29 -20.26
C ARG A 129 11.38 5.74 -21.11
N LEU A 130 11.27 5.78 -22.44
CA LEU A 130 12.48 5.90 -23.28
C LEU A 130 12.43 7.24 -24.00
N GLY A 131 13.46 8.06 -23.78
CA GLY A 131 13.56 9.40 -24.34
C GLY A 131 13.62 9.39 -25.87
N SER A 132 12.81 10.24 -26.48
CA SER A 132 13.09 10.89 -27.77
C SER A 132 12.30 12.21 -27.81
N PRO A 133 12.91 13.34 -28.20
CA PRO A 133 12.25 14.63 -28.19
C PRO A 133 11.46 14.80 -29.49
N THR A 134 10.15 14.65 -29.46
CA THR A 134 9.31 15.17 -30.54
C THR A 134 8.05 15.87 -30.02
N LYS A 135 7.86 17.03 -30.63
CA LYS A 135 6.91 18.10 -30.38
C LYS A 135 5.44 17.65 -30.33
N GLY A 136 4.69 18.30 -29.44
CA GLY A 136 3.31 18.73 -29.67
C GLY A 136 2.32 17.68 -30.16
N GLY A 137 1.77 16.89 -29.24
CA GLY A 137 0.59 16.06 -29.51
C GLY A 137 -0.42 16.23 -28.38
N THR A 138 -1.54 16.89 -28.67
CA THR A 138 -2.69 17.03 -27.77
C THR A 138 -3.15 15.65 -27.29
N LEU A 139 -3.12 15.40 -25.98
CA LEU A 139 -3.64 14.20 -25.35
C LEU A 139 -5.12 14.03 -25.71
N LYS A 140 -5.45 13.08 -26.60
CA LYS A 140 -6.84 12.64 -26.78
C LYS A 140 -7.27 11.95 -25.48
N ARG A 141 -8.18 12.58 -24.73
CA ARG A 141 -9.03 11.90 -23.75
C ARG A 141 -9.74 10.77 -24.48
N THR A 142 -9.39 9.53 -24.19
CA THR A 142 -10.24 8.40 -24.58
C THR A 142 -11.51 8.50 -23.75
N ASN A 143 -12.58 8.97 -24.39
CA ASN A 143 -13.93 8.81 -23.86
C ASN A 143 -14.20 7.30 -23.80
N THR A 144 -14.04 6.70 -22.62
CA THR A 144 -14.53 5.34 -22.36
C THR A 144 -16.03 5.35 -22.62
N GLN A 145 -16.48 4.59 -23.61
CA GLN A 145 -17.90 4.51 -23.94
C GLN A 145 -18.66 3.84 -22.77
N PRO A 146 -19.92 4.24 -22.50
CA PRO A 146 -20.77 3.51 -21.56
C PRO A 146 -20.92 2.06 -22.02
N GLY A 147 -20.39 1.11 -21.26
CA GLY A 147 -20.52 -0.33 -21.54
C GLY A 147 -19.22 -1.09 -21.83
N GLU A 148 -18.07 -0.42 -21.99
CA GLU A 148 -16.80 -1.13 -22.21
C GLU A 148 -16.40 -1.94 -20.97
N LEU A 149 -16.12 -3.24 -21.11
CA LEU A 149 -15.68 -4.09 -20.00
C LEU A 149 -14.26 -3.69 -19.61
N LEU A 150 -14.08 -3.17 -18.39
CA LEU A 150 -12.75 -2.84 -17.88
C LEU A 150 -11.95 -4.15 -17.65
N PRO A 151 -10.65 -4.18 -17.97
CA PRO A 151 -9.80 -5.33 -17.69
C PRO A 151 -9.85 -5.70 -16.19
N GLN A 152 -10.07 -6.98 -15.90
CA GLN A 152 -10.05 -7.46 -14.51
C GLN A 152 -8.63 -7.80 -14.04
N LYS A 153 -7.68 -8.02 -14.96
CA LYS A 153 -6.32 -8.44 -14.66
C LYS A 153 -5.32 -7.48 -15.29
N HIS A 154 -4.40 -6.96 -14.48
CA HIS A 154 -3.28 -6.16 -14.96
C HIS A 154 -1.99 -6.80 -14.48
N ALA A 155 -1.08 -7.08 -15.40
CA ALA A 155 0.23 -7.63 -15.10
C ALA A 155 1.32 -6.78 -15.77
N LYS A 156 2.46 -6.60 -15.09
CA LYS A 156 3.62 -5.88 -15.63
C LYS A 156 4.92 -6.50 -15.12
N PRO A 157 5.86 -6.89 -16.01
CA PRO A 157 7.16 -7.37 -15.59
C PRO A 157 8.02 -6.20 -15.07
N PHE A 158 8.80 -6.48 -14.04
CA PHE A 158 9.80 -5.57 -13.50
C PHE A 158 11.15 -6.27 -13.45
N PHE A 159 12.18 -5.61 -13.96
CA PHE A 159 13.55 -6.10 -13.98
C PHE A 159 14.37 -5.42 -12.89
N PHE A 160 15.16 -6.19 -12.16
CA PHE A 160 16.05 -5.65 -11.15
C PHE A 160 17.26 -4.99 -11.82
N PRO A 161 17.69 -3.78 -11.39
CA PRO A 161 18.86 -3.12 -11.96
C PRO A 161 20.13 -3.95 -11.88
N LYS A 162 20.20 -4.83 -10.87
CA LYS A 162 21.22 -5.86 -10.71
C LYS A 162 20.53 -7.17 -10.32
N PRO A 163 20.86 -8.30 -10.96
CA PRO A 163 20.36 -9.59 -10.55
C PRO A 163 20.72 -9.93 -9.09
N PHE A 164 19.78 -10.54 -8.38
CA PHE A 164 20.04 -11.16 -7.07
C PHE A 164 20.74 -12.51 -7.24
N SER A 165 21.40 -13.00 -6.19
CA SER A 165 22.06 -14.32 -6.19
C SER A 165 21.08 -15.50 -6.19
N GLU A 166 19.88 -15.27 -5.67
CA GLU A 166 18.73 -16.19 -5.68
C GLU A 166 17.44 -15.34 -5.75
N PRO A 167 16.27 -15.92 -6.06
CA PRO A 167 15.01 -15.17 -6.11
C PRO A 167 14.79 -14.37 -4.81
N PRO A 168 14.63 -13.03 -4.88
CA PRO A 168 14.50 -12.17 -3.71
C PRO A 168 13.15 -12.33 -3.02
N GLU A 169 13.04 -11.77 -1.82
CA GLU A 169 11.73 -11.52 -1.20
C GLU A 169 11.13 -10.26 -1.86
N VAL A 170 9.87 -10.33 -2.31
CA VAL A 170 9.13 -9.19 -2.89
C VAL A 170 7.88 -8.90 -2.07
N VAL A 171 7.84 -7.73 -1.47
CA VAL A 171 6.68 -7.20 -0.75
C VAL A 171 5.94 -6.20 -1.64
N CYS A 172 4.62 -6.27 -1.67
CA CYS A 172 3.77 -5.36 -2.43
C CYS A 172 2.81 -4.68 -1.45
N TRP A 173 2.47 -3.42 -1.69
CA TRP A 173 1.46 -2.69 -0.90
C TRP A 173 0.57 -1.86 -1.83
N LEU A 174 -0.75 -1.92 -1.62
CA LEU A 174 -1.69 -1.05 -2.34
C LEU A 174 -1.51 0.40 -1.87
N ASN A 175 -1.40 1.32 -2.81
CA ASN A 175 -1.20 2.74 -2.52
C ASN A 175 -2.01 3.70 -3.40
N ARG A 176 -2.74 3.16 -4.38
CA ARG A 176 -3.85 3.88 -5.03
C ARG A 176 -5.00 2.94 -5.36
N LEU A 177 -6.23 3.43 -5.20
CA LEU A 177 -7.47 2.74 -5.53
C LEU A 177 -8.39 3.66 -6.33
N ASP A 178 -9.01 3.13 -7.37
CA ASP A 178 -10.15 3.70 -8.10
C ASP A 178 -11.09 2.53 -8.39
N LEU A 179 -12.05 2.31 -7.49
CA LEU A 179 -13.05 1.24 -7.57
C LEU A 179 -14.43 1.85 -7.81
N THR A 180 -15.21 1.23 -8.69
CA THR A 180 -16.60 1.62 -8.89
C THR A 180 -17.41 1.27 -7.66
N SER A 181 -18.32 2.17 -7.27
CA SER A 181 -19.35 1.92 -6.24
C SER A 181 -20.73 1.92 -6.88
N GLY A 182 -21.67 1.20 -6.28
CA GLY A 182 -23.04 1.06 -6.76
C GLY A 182 -23.65 -0.26 -6.30
N PRO A 183 -24.97 -0.45 -6.48
CA PRO A 183 -25.69 -1.62 -5.98
C PRO A 183 -25.19 -2.95 -6.55
N ASP A 184 -24.57 -2.92 -7.74
CA ASP A 184 -24.12 -4.11 -8.45
C ASP A 184 -22.64 -4.45 -8.21
N TYR A 185 -21.86 -3.59 -7.53
CA TYR A 185 -20.41 -3.70 -7.47
C TYR A 185 -19.91 -3.93 -6.05
N ASP A 186 -19.04 -4.92 -5.88
CA ASP A 186 -18.26 -5.12 -4.64
C ASP A 186 -16.88 -4.45 -4.75
N TYR A 187 -16.28 -4.14 -3.59
CA TYR A 187 -14.92 -3.63 -3.52
C TYR A 187 -13.93 -4.79 -3.48
N LYS A 188 -13.50 -5.21 -4.67
CA LYS A 188 -12.60 -6.35 -4.88
C LYS A 188 -11.33 -5.90 -5.57
N ILE A 189 -10.19 -6.09 -4.92
CA ILE A 189 -8.87 -5.81 -5.49
C ILE A 189 -7.81 -6.65 -4.82
N ARG A 190 -6.80 -7.09 -5.58
CA ARG A 190 -5.62 -7.79 -5.09
C ARG A 190 -4.36 -7.34 -5.84
N ALA A 191 -3.37 -6.94 -5.07
CA ALA A 191 -2.00 -6.67 -5.50
C ALA A 191 -1.06 -7.78 -5.04
N PHE A 192 -0.21 -8.30 -5.93
CA PHE A 192 0.79 -9.32 -5.58
C PHE A 192 1.91 -9.38 -6.62
N ALA A 193 2.98 -10.10 -6.28
CA ALA A 193 4.05 -10.49 -7.19
C ALA A 193 4.10 -12.02 -7.30
N ASP A 194 4.37 -12.52 -8.50
CA ASP A 194 4.73 -13.91 -8.77
C ASP A 194 5.84 -13.98 -9.84
N GLU A 195 6.16 -15.17 -10.32
CA GLU A 195 7.25 -15.42 -11.28
C GLU A 195 8.59 -14.77 -10.86
N ILE A 196 8.82 -14.71 -9.54
CA ILE A 196 9.99 -14.08 -8.95
C ILE A 196 11.21 -14.96 -9.24
N ASN A 197 12.15 -14.42 -10.00
CA ASN A 197 13.44 -15.02 -10.29
C ASN A 197 14.56 -14.04 -9.90
N THR A 198 15.81 -14.35 -10.24
CA THR A 198 16.98 -13.52 -9.88
C THR A 198 17.02 -12.18 -10.59
N GLU A 199 16.37 -12.05 -11.75
CA GLU A 199 16.47 -10.88 -12.64
C GLU A 199 15.18 -10.08 -12.70
N SER A 200 14.04 -10.70 -12.44
CA SER A 200 12.73 -10.08 -12.59
C SER A 200 11.65 -10.71 -11.71
N PHE A 201 10.49 -10.08 -11.73
CA PHE A 201 9.23 -10.64 -11.25
C PHE A 201 8.06 -10.05 -12.04
N LEU A 202 6.89 -10.68 -11.96
CA LEU A 202 5.65 -10.18 -12.55
C LEU A 202 4.77 -9.58 -11.44
N ALA A 203 4.46 -8.29 -11.57
CA ALA A 203 3.56 -7.59 -10.65
C ALA A 203 2.12 -7.64 -11.16
N HIS A 204 1.16 -7.88 -10.27
CA HIS A 204 -0.26 -7.99 -10.58
C HIS A 204 -1.11 -7.02 -9.78
N ILE A 205 -2.12 -6.45 -10.44
CA ILE A 205 -3.23 -5.71 -9.81
C ILE A 205 -4.51 -6.21 -10.46
N ASN A 206 -5.30 -7.00 -9.72
CA ASN A 206 -6.45 -7.69 -10.26
C ASN A 206 -7.72 -7.39 -9.45
N THR A 207 -8.86 -7.37 -10.12
CA THR A 207 -10.23 -7.47 -9.56
C THR A 207 -10.88 -8.77 -10.05
N TRP A 208 -12.06 -9.14 -9.55
CA TRP A 208 -12.78 -10.36 -9.93
C TRP A 208 -14.30 -10.21 -9.68
N ASP A 209 -15.07 -11.15 -10.19
CA ASP A 209 -16.55 -11.19 -10.12
C ASP A 209 -17.19 -9.86 -10.55
N ASN A 210 -18.05 -9.29 -9.71
CA ASN A 210 -18.67 -7.98 -9.85
C ASN A 210 -17.78 -6.83 -9.35
N GLY A 211 -16.50 -7.04 -9.08
CA GLY A 211 -15.57 -5.96 -8.77
C GLY A 211 -15.16 -5.21 -10.02
N ARG A 212 -15.23 -3.87 -9.99
CA ARG A 212 -14.87 -3.03 -11.13
C ARG A 212 -13.83 -1.98 -10.73
N MET A 213 -12.67 -2.04 -11.39
CA MET A 213 -11.46 -1.29 -11.04
C MET A 213 -11.01 -0.41 -12.21
N PRO A 214 -11.55 0.81 -12.37
CA PRO A 214 -11.02 1.80 -13.33
C PRO A 214 -9.53 2.09 -13.21
N GLY A 215 -8.93 1.88 -12.03
CA GLY A 215 -7.49 1.78 -11.91
C GLY A 215 -7.04 1.61 -10.47
N ALA A 216 -5.77 1.28 -10.30
CA ALA A 216 -5.15 1.14 -9.00
C ALA A 216 -3.63 1.20 -9.15
N ALA A 217 -2.94 1.23 -8.01
CA ALA A 217 -1.50 1.15 -8.00
C ALA A 217 -1.00 0.41 -6.76
N LEU A 218 0.17 -0.22 -6.91
CA LEU A 218 0.96 -0.77 -5.82
C LEU A 218 2.38 -0.21 -5.87
N CYS A 219 3.01 -0.07 -4.70
CA CYS A 219 4.46 -0.08 -4.62
C CYS A 219 4.95 -1.49 -4.30
N TRP A 220 6.20 -1.77 -4.67
CA TRP A 220 6.87 -3.01 -4.35
C TRP A 220 8.28 -2.75 -3.80
N ILE A 221 8.73 -3.66 -2.96
CA ILE A 221 10.01 -3.65 -2.27
C ILE A 221 10.65 -5.03 -2.45
N ALA A 222 11.80 -5.08 -3.11
CA ALA A 222 12.57 -6.31 -3.32
C ALA A 222 13.90 -6.25 -2.54
N PHE A 223 14.26 -7.35 -1.89
CA PHE A 223 15.52 -7.48 -1.14
C PHE A 223 16.00 -8.93 -1.08
N PRO A 224 17.30 -9.20 -0.82
CA PRO A 224 17.86 -10.54 -0.84
C PRO A 224 17.10 -11.46 0.09
N LYS A 225 16.85 -12.67 -0.37
CA LYS A 225 16.32 -13.72 0.47
C LYS A 225 17.25 -13.93 1.68
N GLY A 226 16.63 -14.02 2.85
CA GLY A 226 17.37 -14.20 4.10
C GLY A 226 18.19 -12.98 4.55
N LYS A 227 18.00 -11.78 3.97
CA LYS A 227 18.65 -10.52 4.39
C LYS A 227 18.71 -10.39 5.92
N LYS A 228 19.90 -10.04 6.43
CA LYS A 228 20.13 -9.88 7.87
C LYS A 228 19.23 -8.76 8.43
N ASN A 229 18.75 -8.95 9.66
CA ASN A 229 17.91 -7.98 10.39
C ASN A 229 16.54 -7.68 9.75
N VAL A 230 16.10 -8.55 8.84
CA VAL A 230 14.82 -8.43 8.14
C VAL A 230 14.10 -9.77 8.17
N ASP A 231 12.79 -9.72 8.38
CA ASP A 231 11.88 -10.81 8.03
C ASP A 231 10.67 -10.23 7.28
N SER A 232 9.97 -11.04 6.52
CA SER A 232 8.80 -10.62 5.76
C SER A 232 7.85 -11.77 5.49
N GLY A 233 6.62 -11.41 5.13
CA GLY A 233 5.64 -12.39 4.73
C GLY A 233 4.29 -11.77 4.40
N ARG A 234 3.27 -12.62 4.43
CA ARG A 234 1.89 -12.30 4.13
C ARG A 234 0.96 -12.98 5.12
N PHE A 235 -0.23 -12.42 5.29
CA PHE A 235 -1.32 -13.05 6.01
C PHE A 235 -2.66 -12.68 5.37
N SER A 236 -3.66 -13.52 5.58
CA SER A 236 -5.01 -13.32 5.11
C SER A 236 -6.03 -13.66 6.20
N THR A 237 -7.16 -12.96 6.19
CA THR A 237 -8.34 -13.41 6.94
C THR A 237 -8.77 -14.82 6.54
N LYS A 238 -8.46 -15.24 5.29
CA LYS A 238 -8.71 -16.59 4.78
C LYS A 238 -7.91 -17.68 5.49
N ASP A 239 -6.81 -17.33 6.16
CA ASP A 239 -6.00 -18.26 6.96
C ASP A 239 -6.67 -18.58 8.31
N VAL A 240 -7.68 -17.80 8.72
CA VAL A 240 -8.36 -17.91 10.01
C VAL A 240 -9.83 -18.32 9.84
N ARG A 241 -10.47 -17.88 8.76
CA ARG A 241 -11.89 -18.12 8.52
C ARG A 241 -12.21 -18.25 7.03
N LYS A 242 -13.27 -18.99 6.73
CA LYS A 242 -13.84 -19.04 5.37
C LYS A 242 -14.38 -17.66 4.97
N ARG A 243 -14.31 -17.34 3.67
CA ARG A 243 -14.87 -16.11 3.10
C ARG A 243 -16.38 -15.97 3.38
N THR A 244 -17.12 -17.09 3.34
CA THR A 244 -18.57 -17.16 3.55
C THR A 244 -19.01 -16.98 5.01
N ASN A 245 -18.07 -16.82 5.94
CA ASN A 245 -18.34 -16.50 7.34
C ASN A 245 -17.66 -15.16 7.68
N PRO A 246 -18.09 -14.02 7.10
CA PRO A 246 -17.53 -12.70 7.42
C PRO A 246 -17.77 -12.35 8.89
N ARG A 247 -16.82 -11.62 9.48
CA ARG A 247 -16.90 -11.16 10.88
C ARG A 247 -16.33 -9.73 10.94
N PRO A 248 -16.86 -8.85 11.81
CA PRO A 248 -16.34 -7.50 11.96
C PRO A 248 -14.85 -7.46 12.31
N LYS A 249 -14.36 -8.45 13.08
CA LYS A 249 -12.98 -8.54 13.52
C LYS A 249 -12.41 -9.93 13.24
N THR A 250 -11.23 -9.99 12.62
CA THR A 250 -10.46 -11.22 12.39
C THR A 250 -9.02 -11.00 12.84
N THR A 251 -8.54 -11.86 13.72
CA THR A 251 -7.22 -11.71 14.35
C THR A 251 -6.45 -13.02 14.30
N SER A 252 -5.13 -12.94 14.14
CA SER A 252 -4.23 -14.07 14.33
C SER A 252 -2.83 -13.59 14.66
N ARG A 253 -1.97 -14.51 15.07
CA ARG A 253 -0.58 -14.24 15.40
C ARG A 253 0.34 -14.80 14.31
N ILE A 254 1.29 -13.99 13.87
CA ILE A 254 2.39 -14.41 13.01
C ILE A 254 3.59 -14.74 13.88
N LYS A 255 4.25 -15.85 13.57
CA LYS A 255 5.56 -16.19 14.09
C LYS A 255 6.61 -15.78 13.06
N PHE A 256 7.64 -15.07 13.48
CA PHE A 256 8.77 -14.73 12.61
C PHE A 256 9.52 -16.00 12.21
N LYS A 257 10.00 -16.04 10.96
CA LYS A 257 10.90 -17.08 10.44
C LYS A 257 12.23 -17.10 11.22
N LYS A 258 12.66 -15.92 11.69
CA LYS A 258 13.86 -15.71 12.51
C LYS A 258 13.50 -14.94 13.78
N ARG A 259 14.04 -15.37 14.92
CA ARG A 259 13.87 -14.67 16.19
C ARG A 259 14.72 -13.39 16.22
N PHE A 260 14.10 -12.31 16.68
CA PHE A 260 14.79 -11.04 16.89
C PHE A 260 15.40 -10.96 18.30
N GLU A 261 16.38 -10.07 18.49
CA GLU A 261 16.97 -9.81 19.81
C GLU A 261 16.00 -9.03 20.72
N LYS A 262 15.23 -8.12 20.12
CA LYS A 262 14.18 -7.30 20.72
C LYS A 262 12.97 -7.26 19.79
N ALA A 263 11.84 -6.73 20.25
CA ALA A 263 10.69 -6.48 19.37
C ALA A 263 11.12 -5.64 18.15
N PRO A 264 10.98 -6.15 16.91
CA PRO A 264 11.34 -5.39 15.71
C PRO A 264 10.26 -4.33 15.41
N THR A 265 10.59 -3.39 14.54
CA THR A 265 9.57 -2.56 13.89
C THR A 265 8.85 -3.41 12.84
N VAL A 266 7.52 -3.53 12.93
CA VAL A 266 6.71 -4.27 11.94
C VAL A 266 5.87 -3.28 11.14
N LEU A 267 6.10 -3.25 9.83
CA LEU A 267 5.36 -2.47 8.86
C LEU A 267 4.51 -3.42 8.03
N ALA A 268 3.20 -3.19 7.96
CA ALA A 268 2.28 -4.03 7.19
C ALA A 268 1.26 -3.16 6.48
N ALA A 269 0.95 -3.47 5.23
CA ALA A 269 -0.05 -2.74 4.46
C ALA A 269 -0.94 -3.68 3.64
N ILE A 270 -2.14 -3.22 3.36
CA ILE A 270 -3.19 -3.96 2.69
C ILE A 270 -2.75 -4.30 1.26
N THR A 271 -2.95 -5.54 0.85
CA THR A 271 -2.71 -6.03 -0.50
C THR A 271 -3.94 -6.61 -1.15
N MET A 272 -4.95 -7.00 -0.37
CA MET A 272 -6.20 -7.51 -0.90
C MET A 272 -7.36 -7.07 -0.02
N MET A 273 -8.47 -6.70 -0.66
CA MET A 273 -9.76 -6.54 -0.01
C MET A 273 -10.85 -7.15 -0.90
N ASP A 274 -11.82 -7.75 -0.22
CA ASP A 274 -13.06 -8.29 -0.76
C ASP A 274 -14.16 -7.86 0.21
N ALA A 275 -14.81 -6.74 -0.10
CA ALA A 275 -15.85 -6.13 0.74
C ALA A 275 -17.12 -5.91 -0.07
N ALA A 276 -18.27 -6.01 0.58
CA ALA A 276 -19.55 -5.68 -0.04
C ALA A 276 -19.58 -4.19 -0.42
N GLY A 277 -20.15 -3.85 -1.58
CA GLY A 277 -20.27 -2.45 -2.01
C GLY A 277 -21.62 -1.78 -1.74
N ASN A 278 -22.46 -2.41 -0.91
CA ASN A 278 -23.75 -1.86 -0.46
C ASN A 278 -23.64 -0.89 0.73
N ALA A 279 -22.44 -0.67 1.25
CA ALA A 279 -22.11 0.25 2.34
C ALA A 279 -20.73 0.85 2.09
N ASP A 280 -20.34 1.87 2.87
CA ASP A 280 -19.01 2.50 2.75
C ASP A 280 -17.88 1.45 2.83
N LEU A 281 -16.78 1.69 2.11
CA LEU A 281 -15.58 0.88 2.29
C LEU A 281 -14.95 1.23 3.64
N ARG A 282 -15.06 0.31 4.60
CA ARG A 282 -14.47 0.44 5.94
C ARG A 282 -13.58 -0.76 6.26
N ILE A 283 -12.27 -0.53 6.25
CA ILE A 283 -11.27 -1.55 6.57
C ILE A 283 -10.13 -0.93 7.37
N LYS A 284 -9.71 -1.62 8.43
CA LYS A 284 -8.56 -1.24 9.24
C LYS A 284 -7.69 -2.45 9.52
N LEU A 285 -6.40 -2.33 9.24
CA LEU A 285 -5.35 -3.25 9.64
C LEU A 285 -4.65 -2.69 10.88
N ASN A 286 -4.58 -3.48 11.94
CA ASN A 286 -3.81 -3.17 13.14
C ASN A 286 -2.73 -4.23 13.37
N ILE A 287 -1.53 -3.78 13.75
CA ILE A 287 -0.42 -4.62 14.20
C ILE A 287 -0.19 -4.34 15.68
N SER A 288 -0.18 -5.39 16.50
CA SER A 288 -0.08 -5.28 17.96
C SER A 288 0.70 -6.45 18.54
N ASN A 289 1.00 -6.40 19.85
CA ASN A 289 1.68 -7.47 20.58
C ASN A 289 2.95 -7.96 19.89
N VAL A 290 3.74 -7.01 19.38
CA VAL A 290 5.03 -7.26 18.74
C VAL A 290 6.04 -7.60 19.82
N ASP A 291 6.61 -8.79 19.74
CA ASP A 291 7.76 -9.21 20.55
C ASP A 291 8.84 -9.81 19.65
N LYS A 292 9.84 -10.46 20.25
CA LYS A 292 10.97 -11.05 19.53
C LYS A 292 10.60 -12.26 18.65
N ASP A 293 9.43 -12.87 18.88
CA ASP A 293 9.01 -14.11 18.25
C ASP A 293 7.90 -13.90 17.22
N GLY A 294 7.16 -12.80 17.32
CA GLY A 294 6.06 -12.53 16.41
C GLY A 294 5.28 -11.27 16.70
N PHE A 295 4.11 -11.18 16.07
CA PHE A 295 3.15 -10.10 16.27
C PHE A 295 1.73 -10.59 16.03
N THR A 296 0.75 -9.88 16.57
CA THR A 296 -0.68 -10.09 16.30
C THR A 296 -1.14 -9.09 15.25
N TRP A 297 -1.78 -9.59 14.19
CA TRP A 297 -2.49 -8.74 13.23
C TRP A 297 -4.00 -8.83 13.47
N THR A 298 -4.70 -7.74 13.18
CA THR A 298 -6.16 -7.70 13.19
C THR A 298 -6.67 -6.93 11.98
N PHE A 299 -7.55 -7.55 11.22
CA PHE A 299 -8.40 -6.86 10.25
C PHE A 299 -9.76 -6.57 10.88
N GLU A 300 -10.19 -5.32 10.80
CA GLU A 300 -11.44 -4.82 11.34
C GLU A 300 -12.27 -4.10 10.26
N THR A 301 -13.58 -4.28 10.34
CA THR A 301 -14.61 -3.47 9.67
C THR A 301 -15.67 -3.12 10.71
N TRP A 302 -16.53 -2.14 10.43
CA TRP A 302 -17.48 -1.63 11.41
C TRP A 302 -18.73 -1.04 10.74
N ASP A 303 -19.70 -0.66 11.57
CA ASP A 303 -21.04 -0.20 11.17
C ASP A 303 -21.74 -1.25 10.28
N ASP A 304 -22.26 -0.85 9.13
CA ASP A 304 -22.97 -1.67 8.16
C ASP A 304 -22.07 -2.30 7.08
N SER A 305 -20.75 -2.09 7.14
CA SER A 305 -19.80 -2.65 6.18
C SER A 305 -19.56 -4.15 6.41
N THR A 306 -19.45 -4.89 5.30
CA THR A 306 -19.12 -6.33 5.34
C THR A 306 -17.78 -6.60 4.66
N LEU A 307 -16.81 -7.11 5.42
CA LEU A 307 -15.48 -7.53 4.93
C LEU A 307 -15.41 -9.05 4.75
N TYR A 308 -15.62 -9.53 3.53
CA TYR A 308 -15.56 -10.95 3.21
C TYR A 308 -14.15 -11.52 3.33
N ALA A 309 -13.15 -10.81 2.84
CA ALA A 309 -11.75 -11.18 3.02
C ALA A 309 -10.80 -9.98 2.91
N ALA A 310 -9.64 -10.10 3.54
CA ALA A 310 -8.54 -9.16 3.37
C ALA A 310 -7.19 -9.87 3.50
N SER A 311 -6.15 -9.27 2.92
CA SER A 311 -4.76 -9.71 3.09
C SER A 311 -3.83 -8.51 3.18
N ALA A 312 -2.66 -8.74 3.77
CA ALA A 312 -1.58 -7.77 3.81
C ALA A 312 -0.23 -8.46 3.63
N HIS A 313 0.76 -7.70 3.15
CA HIS A 313 2.16 -8.08 3.23
C HIS A 313 2.84 -7.25 4.33
N TRP A 314 3.83 -7.84 4.99
CA TRP A 314 4.55 -7.22 6.09
C TRP A 314 6.06 -7.36 5.95
N ILE A 315 6.77 -6.39 6.54
CA ILE A 315 8.23 -6.36 6.71
C ILE A 315 8.50 -6.08 8.19
N ALA A 316 9.34 -6.90 8.82
CA ALA A 316 9.86 -6.67 10.15
C ALA A 316 11.34 -6.27 10.07
N LEU A 317 11.72 -5.20 10.76
CA LEU A 317 13.08 -4.64 10.77
C LEU A 317 13.61 -4.61 12.20
N GLY A 318 14.72 -5.28 12.46
CA GLY A 318 15.35 -5.32 13.79
C GLY A 318 16.52 -6.29 13.86
N SER A 319 17.35 -6.19 14.89
CA SER A 319 18.49 -7.12 15.06
C SER A 319 18.00 -8.56 15.24
N THR A 320 18.51 -9.49 14.42
CA THR A 320 18.18 -10.93 14.50
C THR A 320 19.28 -11.72 15.21
N ILE A 321 18.90 -12.70 16.02
CA ILE A 321 19.86 -13.62 16.65
C ILE A 321 20.45 -14.51 15.55
N GLN A 322 21.78 -14.49 15.36
CA GLN A 322 22.44 -15.44 14.47
C GLN A 322 22.41 -16.83 15.09
N SER A 323 22.04 -17.85 14.31
CA SER A 323 22.31 -19.23 14.69
C SER A 323 23.82 -19.41 14.75
N ARG A 324 24.38 -19.66 15.94
CA ARG A 324 25.76 -20.14 16.05
C ARG A 324 25.82 -21.46 15.30
N SER A 325 26.54 -21.49 14.18
CA SER A 325 26.98 -22.76 13.60
C SER A 325 27.81 -23.46 14.68
N GLN A 326 27.36 -24.63 15.13
CA GLN A 326 28.20 -25.46 15.99
C GLN A 326 29.43 -25.83 15.16
N VAL A 327 30.59 -25.30 15.56
CA VAL A 327 31.88 -25.79 15.08
C VAL A 327 32.01 -27.18 15.69
N VAL A 328 31.77 -28.21 14.87
CA VAL A 328 32.17 -29.58 15.21
C VAL A 328 33.68 -29.62 15.06
N THR A 329 34.39 -29.59 16.19
CA THR A 329 35.82 -29.93 16.23
C THR A 329 35.97 -31.41 15.90
N PRO A 330 36.74 -31.79 14.86
CA PRO A 330 37.13 -33.18 14.67
C PRO A 330 38.06 -33.59 15.81
N THR A 331 37.76 -34.70 16.47
CA THR A 331 38.67 -35.41 17.38
C THR A 331 39.69 -36.21 16.61
#